data_AF-A0A2D0HE95-F1
#
_entry.id   AF-A0A2D0HE95-F1
#
_cell.length_a   1.000
_cell.length_b   1.000
_cell.length_c   1.000
_cell.angle_alpha   90.00
_cell.angle_beta   90.00
_cell.angle_gamma   90.00
#
_symmetry.space_group_name_H-M   'P 1'
#
loop_
_entity.id
_entity.type
_entity.pdbx_description
1 polymer ?
#
loop_
_entity_poly.entity_id
_entity_poly.type
_entity_poly.pdbx_seq_one_letter_code
_entity_poly.pdbx_strand_id
1 'polypeptide(L)'
;MPPEDCTQNFSREAHEQPTKSQKPQETPCPICGSQNFVWGRTVGESVSQWVYFRADGAGWGEGEKLRARKCLNCKNVQLFTYD
;
A
#
# COMPACT_ATOMS: atom_id res chain seq x y z
N MET A 1 -11.36 -24.45 46.30
CA MET A 1 -11.60 -24.41 44.84
C MET A 1 -10.70 -23.35 44.23
N PRO A 2 -9.57 -23.73 43.59
CA PRO A 2 -8.85 -22.86 42.66
C PRO A 2 -9.25 -23.17 41.21
N PRO A 3 -8.97 -22.26 40.27
CA PRO A 3 -8.36 -22.67 39.00
C PRO A 3 -7.09 -21.83 38.78
N GLU A 4 -5.90 -22.43 38.77
CA GLU A 4 -5.25 -23.13 37.64
C GLU A 4 -4.83 -22.19 36.49
N ASP A 5 -3.67 -21.56 36.72
CA ASP A 5 -2.51 -21.43 35.82
C ASP A 5 -2.75 -21.50 34.29
N CYS A 6 -2.67 -20.34 33.63
CA CYS A 6 -2.58 -20.21 32.17
C CYS A 6 -1.16 -19.79 31.74
N THR A 7 -0.12 -20.44 32.26
CA THR A 7 1.23 -20.33 31.68
C THR A 7 1.31 -21.19 30.42
N GLN A 8 0.82 -20.65 29.29
CA GLN A 8 1.00 -21.27 27.97
C GLN A 8 2.30 -20.80 27.34
N ASN A 9 3.22 -21.75 27.19
CA ASN A 9 4.44 -21.65 26.41
C ASN A 9 4.12 -21.34 24.94
N PHE A 10 4.33 -20.09 24.52
CA PHE A 10 4.38 -19.75 23.10
C PHE A 10 5.71 -20.23 22.52
N SER A 11 5.71 -21.47 22.03
CA SER A 11 6.71 -21.91 21.05
C SER A 11 6.63 -20.97 19.85
N ARG A 12 7.71 -20.21 19.63
CA ARG A 12 7.89 -19.32 18.48
C ARG A 12 7.90 -20.13 17.19
N GLU A 13 6.74 -20.31 16.57
CA GLU A 13 6.69 -20.60 15.14
C GLU A 13 7.00 -19.28 14.41
N ALA A 14 8.24 -19.15 13.98
CA ALA A 14 8.62 -18.12 13.02
C ALA A 14 7.85 -18.40 11.73
N HIS A 15 6.67 -17.79 11.58
CA HIS A 15 6.06 -17.61 10.28
C HIS A 15 7.06 -16.77 9.46
N GLU A 16 7.88 -17.43 8.66
CA GLU A 16 8.61 -16.83 7.57
C GLU A 16 7.56 -16.15 6.67
N GLN A 17 7.34 -14.85 6.91
CA GLN A 17 6.56 -14.05 5.99
C GLN A 17 7.30 -14.11 4.64
N PRO A 18 6.65 -14.53 3.55
CA PRO A 18 7.31 -14.55 2.27
C PRO A 18 7.70 -13.12 1.94
N THR A 19 8.99 -12.84 1.93
CA THR A 19 9.58 -11.62 1.39
C THR A 19 9.39 -11.62 -0.12
N LYS A 20 8.13 -11.60 -0.59
CA LYS A 20 7.84 -11.13 -1.93
C LYS A 20 8.29 -9.69 -1.93
N SER A 21 9.31 -9.39 -2.73
CA SER A 21 9.61 -8.03 -3.13
C SER A 21 8.32 -7.49 -3.76
N GLN A 22 7.50 -6.79 -2.97
CA GLN A 22 6.16 -6.36 -3.35
C GLN A 22 6.32 -5.15 -4.26
N LYS A 23 6.82 -5.36 -5.48
CA LYS A 23 6.73 -4.34 -6.52
C LYS A 23 5.23 -4.04 -6.65
N PRO A 24 4.76 -2.83 -6.30
CA PRO A 24 3.32 -2.55 -6.32
C PRO A 24 2.74 -2.74 -7.73
N GLN A 25 3.61 -2.64 -8.74
CA GLN A 25 3.34 -2.92 -10.14
C GLN A 25 2.90 -4.36 -10.44
N GLU A 26 3.37 -5.34 -9.65
CA GLU A 26 3.12 -6.77 -9.86
C GLU A 26 1.94 -7.30 -9.03
N THR A 27 1.35 -6.45 -8.17
CA THR A 27 0.23 -6.85 -7.30
C THR A 27 -1.11 -6.73 -8.04
N PRO A 28 -1.96 -7.78 -8.08
CA PRO A 28 -3.30 -7.73 -8.67
C PRO A 28 -4.24 -6.71 -7.98
N CYS A 29 -5.38 -6.42 -8.61
CA CYS A 29 -6.35 -5.48 -8.05
C CYS A 29 -6.99 -6.08 -6.79
N PRO A 30 -6.93 -5.41 -5.63
CA PRO A 30 -7.45 -5.96 -4.38
C PRO A 30 -8.99 -6.09 -4.36
N ILE A 31 -9.67 -5.43 -5.29
CA ILE A 31 -11.14 -5.46 -5.38
C ILE A 31 -11.65 -6.60 -6.28
N CYS A 32 -10.92 -6.97 -7.33
CA CYS A 32 -11.42 -7.93 -8.34
C CYS A 32 -10.38 -8.93 -8.87
N GLY A 33 -9.15 -8.92 -8.36
CA GLY A 33 -8.07 -9.82 -8.79
C GLY A 33 -7.49 -9.54 -10.19
N SER A 34 -8.03 -8.59 -10.95
CA SER A 34 -7.52 -8.27 -12.30
C SER A 34 -6.11 -7.67 -12.26
N GLN A 35 -5.32 -7.96 -13.29
CA GLN A 35 -4.00 -7.37 -13.56
C GLN A 35 -4.03 -6.30 -14.67
N ASN A 36 -5.21 -5.98 -15.20
CA ASN A 36 -5.35 -5.00 -16.27
C ASN A 36 -5.46 -3.58 -15.70
N PHE A 37 -4.38 -2.80 -15.84
CA PHE A 37 -4.25 -1.46 -15.29
C PHE A 37 -3.76 -0.45 -16.31
N VAL A 38 -4.11 0.82 -16.08
CA VAL A 38 -3.47 1.97 -16.72
C VAL A 38 -2.79 2.83 -15.65
N TRP A 39 -1.56 3.23 -15.90
CA TRP A 39 -0.79 4.12 -15.03
C TRP A 39 -1.01 5.58 -15.39
N GLY A 40 -1.01 6.44 -14.37
CA GLY A 40 -1.20 7.87 -14.52
C GLY A 40 -0.62 8.66 -13.35
N ARG A 41 -0.76 9.98 -13.44
CA ARG A 41 -0.37 10.93 -12.40
C ARG A 41 -1.61 11.44 -11.70
N THR A 42 -1.52 11.68 -10.40
CA THR A 42 -2.54 12.43 -9.68
C THR A 42 -2.23 13.91 -9.82
N VAL A 43 -3.18 14.67 -10.40
CA VAL A 43 -3.02 16.10 -10.67
C VAL A 43 -3.88 16.91 -9.72
N GLY A 44 -3.41 18.10 -9.36
CA GLY A 44 -4.12 19.05 -8.50
C GLY A 44 -5.09 19.93 -9.30
N GLU A 45 -5.15 21.21 -8.94
CA GLU A 45 -5.98 22.22 -9.60
C GLU A 45 -5.66 22.38 -11.10
N SER A 46 -4.42 22.09 -11.49
CA SER A 46 -3.99 22.09 -12.89
C SER A 46 -3.31 20.77 -13.30
N VAL A 47 -3.36 20.45 -14.59
CA VAL A 47 -2.75 19.23 -15.16
C VAL A 47 -1.22 19.17 -15.03
N SER A 48 -0.58 20.32 -14.78
CA SER A 48 0.86 20.43 -14.54
C SER A 48 1.24 20.30 -13.06
N GLN A 49 0.28 20.48 -12.14
CA GLN A 49 0.51 20.43 -10.70
C GLN A 49 0.48 18.99 -10.20
N TRP A 50 1.57 18.58 -9.53
CA TRP A 50 1.64 17.30 -8.84
C TRP A 50 0.96 17.36 -7.48
N VAL A 51 0.24 16.30 -7.15
CA VAL A 51 -0.17 16.03 -5.76
C VAL A 51 0.93 15.24 -5.07
N TYR A 52 1.17 15.55 -3.80
CA TYR A 52 2.20 14.91 -2.99
C TYR A 52 1.57 14.19 -1.79
N PHE A 53 2.09 13.01 -1.48
CA PHE A 53 1.89 12.40 -0.17
C PHE A 53 2.82 13.08 0.82
N ARG A 54 2.30 13.40 2.01
CA ARG A 54 3.07 13.93 3.13
C ARG A 54 2.53 13.29 4.40
N ALA A 55 3.43 12.74 5.21
CA ALA A 55 3.07 12.30 6.56
C ALA A 55 2.78 13.51 7.45
N ASP A 56 1.94 13.32 8.46
CA ASP A 56 1.70 14.34 9.47
C ASP A 56 3.00 14.69 10.21
N GLY A 57 3.28 15.98 10.37
CA GLY A 57 4.52 16.47 10.98
C GLY A 57 5.74 16.50 10.06
N ALA A 58 5.62 16.06 8.80
CA ALA A 58 6.71 16.08 7.84
C ALA A 58 7.16 17.51 7.49
N GLY A 59 8.48 17.72 7.44
CA GLY A 59 9.12 18.98 7.13
C GLY A 59 8.79 19.52 5.74
N TRP A 60 9.18 20.77 5.48
CA TRP A 60 9.08 21.35 4.15
C TRP A 60 10.03 20.63 3.19
N GLY A 61 9.49 19.99 2.15
CA GLY A 61 10.27 19.26 1.14
C GLY A 61 10.24 17.73 1.28
N GLU A 62 9.67 17.19 2.35
CA GLU A 62 9.56 15.75 2.62
C GLU A 62 8.35 15.08 1.92
N GLY A 63 7.83 15.71 0.86
CA GLY A 63 6.68 15.19 0.12
C GLY A 63 7.08 14.33 -1.07
N GLU A 64 6.35 13.26 -1.30
CA GLU A 64 6.57 12.36 -2.42
C GLU A 64 5.48 12.49 -3.49
N LYS A 65 5.87 12.56 -4.76
CA LYS A 65 4.91 12.71 -5.87
C LYS A 65 3.98 11.49 -5.94
N LEU A 66 2.68 11.74 -5.90
CA LEU A 66 1.67 10.70 -6.02
C LEU A 66 1.42 10.33 -7.48
N ARG A 67 1.55 9.03 -7.76
CA ARG A 67 1.04 8.38 -8.96
C ARG A 67 -0.20 7.57 -8.64
N ALA A 68 -0.95 7.27 -9.69
CA ALA A 68 -2.11 6.41 -9.61
C ALA A 68 -2.05 5.31 -10.65
N ARG A 69 -2.65 4.17 -10.36
CA ARG A 69 -3.07 3.21 -11.39
C ARG A 69 -4.56 2.97 -11.28
N LYS A 70 -5.25 2.88 -12.42
CA LYS A 70 -6.68 2.57 -12.49
C LYS A 70 -6.87 1.17 -13.07
N CYS A 71 -7.58 0.31 -12.34
CA CYS A 71 -7.99 -1.00 -12.83
C CYS A 71 -9.01 -0.81 -13.97
N LEU A 72 -8.77 -1.39 -15.14
CA LEU A 72 -9.68 -1.23 -16.27
C LEU A 72 -10.95 -2.08 -16.14
N ASN A 73 -10.93 -3.14 -15.34
CA ASN A 73 -12.10 -4.01 -15.09
C ASN A 73 -13.08 -3.38 -14.11
N CYS A 74 -12.65 -3.11 -12.86
CA CYS A 74 -13.54 -2.63 -11.79
C CYS A 74 -13.42 -1.12 -11.50
N LYS A 75 -12.57 -0.40 -12.24
CA LYS A 75 -12.33 1.05 -12.08
C LYS A 75 -11.75 1.49 -10.74
N ASN A 76 -11.35 0.56 -9.86
CA ASN A 76 -10.61 0.86 -8.64
C ASN A 76 -9.33 1.64 -8.95
N VAL A 77 -9.09 2.74 -8.21
CA VAL A 77 -7.90 3.58 -8.33
C VAL A 77 -7.03 3.35 -7.09
N GLN A 78 -5.74 3.09 -7.32
CA GLN A 78 -4.76 2.92 -6.26
C GLN A 78 -3.68 3.99 -6.38
N LEU A 79 -3.27 4.55 -5.26
CA LEU A 79 -2.30 5.64 -5.15
C LEU A 79 -0.96 5.11 -4.65
N PHE A 80 0.14 5.62 -5.19
CA PHE A 80 1.51 5.19 -4.89
C PHE A 80 2.46 6.39 -4.86
N THR A 81 3.44 6.36 -3.96
CA THR A 81 4.66 7.18 -4.04
C THR A 81 5.73 6.45 -4.85
N TYR A 82 6.88 7.09 -5.09
CA TYR A 82 8.04 6.39 -5.68
C TYR A 82 8.86 5.73 -4.57
N ASP A 83 9.64 4.71 -4.91
CA ASP A 83 10.78 4.29 -4.08
C ASP A 83 12.01 5.16 -4.42
#